data_AF-A0A7U9X9Z1-F1
#
_entry.id   AF-A0A7U9X9Z1-F1
#
_cell.length_a   1.000
_cell.length_b   1.000
_cell.length_c   1.000
_cell.angle_alpha   90.00
_cell.angle_beta   90.00
_cell.angle_gamma   90.00
#
_symmetry.space_group_name_H-M   'P 1'
#
loop_
_entity.id
_entity.type
_entity.pdbx_description
1 polymer ?
#
loop_
_entity_poly.entity_id
_entity_poly.type
_entity_poly.pdbx_seq_one_letter_code
_entity_poly.pdbx_strand_id
1 'polypeptide(L)' 'MKTYYGFEMEDGICRTFTRESVLVKWLKNKNFECGSPEAFNKWLEDYFENGNEISIHGKHYSYLDCIELI' A
#
# COMPACT_ATOMS: atom_id res chain seq x y z
N MET A 1 13.79 27.44 -4.95
CA MET A 1 13.89 26.34 -3.95
C MET A 1 12.66 26.40 -3.06
N LYS A 2 11.71 25.48 -3.23
CA LYS A 2 10.58 25.32 -2.31
C LYS A 2 10.65 23.90 -1.75
N THR A 3 10.96 23.82 -0.46
CA THR A 3 10.86 22.61 0.34
C THR A 3 9.39 22.37 0.66
N TYR A 4 8.82 21.31 0.11
CA TYR A 4 7.44 20.89 0.40
C TYR A 4 7.49 19.84 1.52
N TYR A 5 7.16 20.28 2.74
CA TYR A 5 6.71 19.43 3.83
C TYR A 5 5.19 19.28 3.67
N GLY A 6 4.72 18.07 3.36
CA GLY A 6 3.31 17.70 3.44
C GLY A 6 2.54 17.72 2.10
N PHE A 7 2.15 16.51 1.69
CA PHE A 7 1.05 16.15 0.79
C PHE A 7 1.09 16.59 -0.70
N GLU A 8 0.39 15.78 -1.50
CA GLU A 8 0.02 15.92 -2.92
C GLU A 8 0.93 15.25 -3.95
N MET A 9 0.53 14.03 -4.35
CA MET A 9 0.32 13.70 -5.78
C MET A 9 -0.94 12.80 -5.88
N GLU A 10 -2.08 13.42 -6.19
CA GLU A 10 -3.26 12.76 -6.78
C GLU A 10 -3.03 12.71 -8.30
N ASP A 11 -2.26 11.74 -8.77
CA ASP A 11 -2.14 11.34 -10.19
C ASP A 11 -1.53 9.93 -10.19
N GLY A 12 -2.38 8.90 -9.97
CA GLY A 12 -1.99 7.52 -9.61
C GLY A 12 -1.76 7.38 -8.10
N ILE A 13 -2.49 6.48 -7.41
CA ILE A 13 -2.62 6.49 -5.93
C ILE A 13 -1.36 5.91 -5.27
N CYS A 14 -0.26 6.65 -5.29
CA CYS A 14 0.92 6.39 -4.47
C CYS A 14 0.57 6.57 -2.99
N ARG A 15 0.32 5.46 -2.29
CA ARG A 15 -0.03 5.44 -0.88
C ARG A 15 1.22 5.27 -0.03
N THR A 16 1.66 6.37 0.55
CA THR A 16 2.81 6.39 1.45
C THR A 16 2.40 6.15 2.90
N PHE A 17 2.98 5.15 3.54
CA PHE A 17 2.81 4.88 4.97
C PHE A 17 4.00 5.42 5.77
N THR A 18 3.74 5.77 7.03
CA THR A 18 4.79 6.27 7.94
C THR A 18 5.64 5.15 8.51
N ARG A 19 5.13 3.93 8.67
CA ARG A 19 5.87 2.78 9.22
C ARG A 19 5.30 1.46 8.70
N GLU A 20 6.13 0.42 8.69
CA GLU A 20 5.73 -0.93 8.29
C GLU A 20 4.56 -1.46 9.12
N SER A 21 4.52 -1.19 10.42
CA SER A 21 3.40 -1.60 11.28
C SER A 21 2.05 -1.01 10.85
N VAL A 22 2.04 0.18 10.24
CA VAL A 22 0.81 0.82 9.74
C VAL A 22 0.38 0.17 8.43
N LEU A 23 1.34 -0.13 7.54
CA LEU A 23 1.09 -0.91 6.32
C LEU A 23 0.52 -2.29 6.67
N VAL A 24 1.17 -3.04 7.56
CA VAL A 24 0.71 -4.36 8.03
C VAL A 24 -0.71 -4.27 8.58
N LYS A 25 -1.01 -3.28 9.44
CA LYS A 25 -2.35 -3.11 10.01
C LYS A 25 -3.39 -2.83 8.93
N TRP A 26 -3.04 -2.03 7.94
CA TRP A 26 -3.91 -1.71 6.82
C TRP A 26 -4.17 -2.93 5.92
N LEU A 27 -3.13 -3.70 5.59
CA LEU A 27 -3.25 -4.94 4.83
C LEU A 27 -4.09 -5.98 5.62
N LYS A 28 -3.86 -6.12 6.93
CA LYS A 28 -4.67 -7.02 7.79
C LYS A 28 -6.12 -6.62 7.86
N ASN A 29 -6.39 -5.32 7.95
CA ASN A 29 -7.76 -4.80 7.89
C ASN A 29 -8.41 -5.12 6.54
N LYS A 30 -7.70 -4.91 5.44
CA LYS A 30 -8.18 -5.25 4.10
C LYS A 30 -8.42 -6.75 3.91
N ASN A 31 -7.54 -7.59 4.44
CA ASN A 31 -7.71 -9.04 4.44
C ASN A 31 -8.96 -9.46 5.23
N PHE A 32 -9.19 -8.83 6.39
CA PHE A 32 -10.40 -9.05 7.18
C PHE A 32 -11.67 -8.57 6.45
N GLU A 33 -11.63 -7.40 5.80
CA GLU A 33 -12.74 -6.87 4.99
C GLU A 33 -13.04 -7.75 3.77
N CYS A 34 -12.01 -8.32 3.13
CA CYS A 34 -12.18 -9.24 2.00
C CYS A 34 -12.75 -10.59 2.43
N GLY A 35 -12.64 -10.95 3.71
CA GLY A 35 -13.17 -12.19 4.28
C GLY A 35 -12.46 -13.47 3.83
N SER A 36 -11.48 -13.39 2.93
CA SER A 36 -10.69 -14.52 2.46
C SER A 36 -9.34 -14.05 1.91
N PRO A 37 -8.25 -14.83 2.13
CA PRO A 37 -6.92 -14.49 1.65
C PRO A 37 -6.85 -14.42 0.12
N GLU A 38 -7.61 -15.24 -0.60
CA GLU A 38 -7.66 -15.21 -2.08
C GLU A 38 -8.28 -13.91 -2.60
N ALA A 39 -9.34 -13.42 -1.94
CA ALA A 39 -9.99 -12.16 -2.29
C ALA A 39 -9.09 -10.95 -1.99
N PHE A 40 -8.37 -11.00 -0.86
CA PHE A 40 -7.35 -10.01 -0.52
C PHE A 40 -6.22 -9.99 -1.55
N ASN A 41 -5.75 -11.17 -1.97
CA ASN A 41 -4.66 -11.28 -2.92
C ASN A 41 -5.03 -10.68 -4.28
N LYS A 42 -6.23 -11.01 -4.76
CA LYS A 42 -6.79 -10.44 -5.99
C LYS A 42 -7.01 -8.92 -5.90
N TRP A 43 -7.46 -8.44 -4.73
CA TRP A 43 -7.61 -7.01 -4.49
C TRP A 43 -6.25 -6.30 -4.50
N LEU A 44 -5.22 -6.92 -3.91
CA LEU A 44 -3.89 -6.35 -3.87
C LEU A 44 -3.25 -6.33 -5.27
N GLU A 45 -3.44 -7.38 -6.06
CA GLU A 45 -3.04 -7.43 -7.47
C GLU A 45 -3.71 -6.30 -8.27
N ASP A 46 -5.04 -6.18 -8.21
CA ASP A 46 -5.80 -5.10 -8.84
C ASP A 46 -5.34 -3.71 -8.34
N TYR A 47 -5.01 -3.58 -7.05
CA TYR A 47 -4.48 -2.35 -6.48
C TYR A 47 -3.18 -1.94 -7.19
N PHE A 48 -2.22 -2.85 -7.37
CA PHE A 48 -0.98 -2.54 -8.07
C PHE A 48 -1.18 -2.38 -9.60
N GLU A 49 -2.06 -3.16 -10.22
CA GLU A 49 -2.37 -3.04 -11.66
C GLU A 49 -3.04 -1.71 -12.03
N ASN A 50 -3.82 -1.13 -11.12
CA ASN A 50 -4.38 0.22 -11.29
C ASN A 50 -3.34 1.34 -11.17
N GLY A 51 -2.05 1.01 -11.06
CA GLY A 51 -0.97 1.99 -10.92
C GLY A 51 -0.86 2.57 -9.52
N ASN A 52 -1.41 1.88 -8.50
CA ASN A 52 -1.23 2.30 -7.12
C ASN A 52 0.07 1.72 -6.58
N GLU A 53 0.90 2.57 -5.98
CA GLU A 53 2.15 2.15 -5.37
C GLU A 53 2.07 2.27 -3.86
N ILE A 54 2.80 1.40 -3.16
CA ILE A 54 2.95 1.47 -1.71
C ILE A 54 4.38 1.89 -1.41
N SER A 55 4.55 2.91 -0.59
CA SER A 55 5.89 3.36 -0.18
C SER A 55 5.96 3.65 1.32
N ILE A 56 7.10 3.41 1.95
CA ILE A 56 7.39 3.77 3.34
C ILE A 56 8.71 4.54 3.36
N HIS A 57 8.69 5.81 3.78
CA HIS A 57 9.89 6.65 3.84
C HIS A 57 10.74 6.65 2.54
N GLY A 58 10.09 6.56 1.38
CA GLY A 58 10.76 6.50 0.07
C GLY A 58 11.24 5.10 -0.34
N LYS A 59 11.05 4.07 0.48
CA LYS A 59 11.18 2.67 0.08
C LYS A 59 9.88 2.21 -0.56
N HIS A 60 9.93 1.80 -1.82
CA HIS A 60 8.77 1.22 -2.52
C HIS A 60 8.59 -0.23 -2.10
N TYR A 61 7.34 -0.63 -1.89
CA TYR A 61 6.93 -1.98 -1.53
C TYR A 61 6.23 -2.59 -2.73
N SER A 62 6.69 -3.78 -3.11
CA SER A 62 6.04 -4.54 -4.17
C SER A 62 4.86 -5.35 -3.60
N TYR A 63 4.04 -5.89 -4.49
CA TYR A 63 3.02 -6.89 -4.14
C TYR A 63 3.60 -8.00 -3.24
N LEU A 64 4.78 -8.54 -3.58
CA LEU A 64 5.44 -9.59 -2.80
C LEU A 64 5.79 -9.13 -1.38
N ASP A 65 6.40 -7.95 -1.20
CA ASP A 65 6.66 -7.40 0.15
C ASP A 65 5.36 -7.31 0.97
N CYS A 66 4.26 -6.89 0.34
CA CYS A 66 2.97 -6.75 1.03
C CYS A 66 2.37 -8.10 1.44
N ILE A 67 2.58 -9.15 0.64
CA ILE A 67 2.15 -10.52 0.97
C ILE A 67 3.01 -11.13 2.08
N GLU A 68 4.32 -10.89 2.08
CA GLU A 68 5.24 -11.38 3.12
C GLU A 68 4.99 -10.73 4.49
N LEU A 69 4.31 -9.58 4.52
CA LEU A 69 4.01 -8.83 5.74
C LEU A 69 2.73 -9.28 6.49
N ILE A 70 1.90 -10.14 5.89
CA ILE A 70 0.60 -10.59 6.44
C ILE A 70 0.74 -11.77 7.40
#